data_AF-A0AAU9ILP4-F1
#
_entry.id   AF-A0AAU9ILP4-F1
#
_cell.length_a   1.000
_cell.length_b   1.000
_cell.length_c   1.000
_cell.angle_alpha   90.00
_cell.angle_beta   90.00
_cell.angle_gamma   90.00
#
_symmetry.space_group_name_H-M   'P 1'
#
loop_
_entity.id
_entity.type
_entity.pdbx_description
1 polymer ?
#
loop_
_entity_poly.entity_id
_entity_poly.type
_entity_poly.pdbx_seq_one_letter_code
_entity_poly.pdbx_strand_id
1 'polypeptide(L)'
;MKKSRSQVRRSTCSISHVLHKIDTLESKTKRVLYALGYRSSEISKTFRQMITVCNSVSIVFLQFDLLHEALYVLQKAVQTDTCMFFEGEFEDRTWQSRPLIYCNLGYLLLRVKDYTGSLKFLYDAESLLIEIKQMSNVGQEANLGDMALSHAAITFLVLCSIQRYEQAEKYLESATEQLNLIIRGDRQSRINRSGCSNLYCLFTLAIEIIQLVNGGDLAAALSRCKSTLKQIKEEKSASTALLEKFVKSGSYDEGINILLSDEYRSIMFITTFFPFIAPRTPVINFSELSRAQEKARANPLTKREMATIISATARHEGQDNYALIMKDALANAKKTI
;
A
#
# COMPACT_ATOMS: atom_id res chain seq x y z
N MET A 1 -19.83 40.30 7.61
CA MET A 1 -20.50 39.01 7.85
C MET A 1 -19.78 37.90 7.08
N LYS A 2 -18.97 37.08 7.76
CA LYS A 2 -18.27 35.92 7.16
C LYS A 2 -19.28 34.77 7.06
N LYS A 3 -19.61 34.34 5.83
CA LYS A 3 -20.40 33.13 5.60
C LYS A 3 -19.61 31.92 6.10
N SER A 4 -20.09 31.33 7.18
CA SER A 4 -19.74 29.98 7.65
C SER A 4 -19.88 29.01 6.47
N ARG A 5 -18.76 28.43 6.02
CA ARG A 5 -18.77 27.28 5.11
C ARG A 5 -19.33 26.10 5.90
N SER A 6 -20.61 25.79 5.69
CA SER A 6 -21.22 24.57 6.18
C SER A 6 -20.39 23.38 5.69
N GLN A 7 -19.74 22.68 6.63
CA GLN A 7 -19.20 21.36 6.37
C GLN A 7 -20.38 20.48 5.94
N VAL A 8 -20.44 20.14 4.66
CA VAL A 8 -21.29 19.06 4.17
C VAL A 8 -20.82 17.81 4.91
N ARG A 9 -21.53 17.42 5.97
CA ARG A 9 -21.30 16.14 6.66
C ARG A 9 -21.52 15.06 5.62
N ARG A 10 -20.44 14.47 5.11
CA ARG A 10 -20.53 13.26 4.29
C ARG A 10 -21.22 12.21 5.15
N SER A 11 -22.34 11.66 4.66
CA SER A 11 -22.99 10.55 5.33
C SER A 11 -22.01 9.40 5.42
N THR A 12 -21.79 8.90 6.65
CA THR A 12 -21.01 7.70 6.87
C THR A 12 -21.82 6.49 6.40
N CYS A 13 -21.13 5.42 6.02
CA CYS A 13 -21.75 4.18 5.57
C CYS A 13 -21.15 2.95 6.27
N SER A 14 -21.85 1.83 6.17
CA SER A 14 -21.36 0.55 6.71
C SER A 14 -20.37 -0.12 5.78
N ILE A 15 -19.59 -1.06 6.31
CA ILE A 15 -18.68 -1.92 5.52
C ILE A 15 -19.48 -2.66 4.45
N SER A 16 -20.62 -3.25 4.82
CA SER A 16 -21.50 -3.95 3.89
C SER A 16 -21.99 -3.07 2.74
N HIS A 17 -22.30 -1.79 3.01
CA HIS A 17 -22.71 -0.84 1.99
C HIS A 17 -21.58 -0.48 1.03
N VAL A 18 -20.35 -0.38 1.53
CA VAL A 18 -19.16 -0.17 0.70
C VAL A 18 -18.92 -1.36 -0.22
N LEU A 19 -18.98 -2.59 0.30
CA LEU A 19 -18.81 -3.80 -0.49
C LEU A 19 -19.90 -3.92 -1.57
N HIS A 20 -21.16 -3.66 -1.21
CA HIS A 20 -22.27 -3.66 -2.16
C HIS A 20 -22.11 -2.61 -3.27
N LYS A 21 -21.58 -1.43 -2.94
CA LYS A 21 -21.25 -0.40 -3.94
C LYS A 21 -20.18 -0.86 -4.92
N ILE A 22 -19.17 -1.58 -4.43
CA ILE A 22 -18.11 -2.16 -5.27
C ILE A 22 -18.71 -3.22 -6.22
N ASP A 23 -19.60 -4.08 -5.73
CA ASP A 23 -20.29 -5.08 -6.57
C ASP A 23 -21.18 -4.45 -7.64
N THR A 24 -21.88 -3.37 -7.26
CA THR A 24 -22.70 -2.59 -8.19
C THR A 24 -21.84 -1.93 -9.26
N LEU A 25 -20.67 -1.41 -8.88
CA LEU A 25 -19.72 -0.80 -9.80
C LEU A 25 -19.14 -1.85 -10.75
N GLU A 26 -18.73 -3.01 -10.26
CA GLU A 26 -18.26 -4.14 -11.08
C GLU A 26 -19.33 -4.58 -12.10
N SER A 27 -20.58 -4.72 -11.64
CA SER A 27 -21.71 -5.09 -12.50
C SER A 27 -21.98 -4.02 -13.57
N LYS A 28 -21.76 -2.74 -13.23
CA LYS A 28 -21.81 -1.65 -14.21
C LYS A 28 -20.67 -1.76 -15.22
N THR A 29 -19.43 -1.99 -14.77
CA THR A 29 -18.25 -2.19 -15.62
C THR A 29 -18.48 -3.30 -16.65
N LYS A 30 -18.95 -4.47 -16.21
CA LYS A 30 -19.25 -5.60 -17.09
C LYS A 30 -20.32 -5.24 -18.13
N ARG A 31 -21.41 -4.58 -17.71
CA ARG A 31 -22.48 -4.14 -18.63
C ARG A 31 -21.97 -3.14 -19.68
N VAL A 32 -21.14 -2.17 -19.27
CA VAL A 32 -20.57 -1.18 -20.20
C VAL A 32 -19.69 -1.87 -21.24
N LEU A 33 -18.88 -2.83 -20.83
CA LEU A 33 -18.05 -3.62 -21.73
C LEU A 33 -18.89 -4.39 -22.76
N TYR A 34 -19.94 -5.10 -22.32
CA TYR A 34 -20.85 -5.80 -23.23
C TYR A 34 -21.60 -4.86 -24.19
N ALA A 35 -21.96 -3.66 -23.75
CA ALA A 35 -22.78 -2.74 -24.52
C ALA A 35 -22.00 -1.94 -25.58
N LEU A 36 -20.74 -1.57 -25.29
CA LEU A 36 -19.96 -0.67 -26.15
C LEU A 36 -18.98 -1.39 -27.09
N GLY A 37 -18.72 -2.69 -26.90
CA GLY A 37 -17.71 -3.43 -27.68
C GLY A 37 -16.27 -3.01 -27.35
N TYR A 38 -15.30 -3.44 -28.14
CA TYR A 38 -13.86 -3.28 -27.86
C TYR A 38 -13.38 -1.80 -27.89
N ARG A 39 -12.49 -1.44 -26.94
CA ARG A 39 -11.63 -0.22 -26.95
C ARG A 39 -12.36 1.12 -27.01
N SER A 40 -13.38 1.30 -26.16
CA SER A 40 -14.00 2.61 -25.93
C SER A 40 -13.36 3.34 -24.75
N SER A 41 -13.12 4.65 -24.87
CA SER A 41 -12.65 5.50 -23.76
C SER A 41 -13.56 5.45 -22.51
N GLU A 42 -14.86 5.12 -22.67
CA GLU A 42 -15.78 4.92 -21.55
C GLU A 42 -15.50 3.62 -20.77
N ILE A 43 -14.99 2.59 -21.44
CA ILE A 43 -14.53 1.34 -20.82
C ILE A 43 -13.30 1.63 -19.94
N SER A 44 -12.31 2.34 -20.50
CA SER A 44 -11.12 2.79 -19.78
C SER A 44 -11.46 3.62 -18.54
N LYS A 45 -12.34 4.61 -18.67
CA LYS A 45 -12.83 5.42 -17.53
C LYS A 45 -13.45 4.54 -16.44
N THR A 46 -14.25 3.55 -16.84
CA THR A 46 -14.96 2.68 -15.90
C THR A 46 -13.99 1.72 -15.18
N PHE A 47 -13.01 1.16 -15.89
CA PHE A 47 -11.93 0.36 -15.28
C PHE A 47 -11.09 1.18 -14.30
N ARG A 48 -10.61 2.36 -14.71
CA ARG A 48 -9.84 3.26 -13.84
C ARG A 48 -10.63 3.67 -12.61
N GLN A 49 -11.94 3.92 -12.75
CA GLN A 49 -12.83 4.22 -11.62
C GLN A 49 -12.92 3.04 -10.65
N MET A 50 -13.14 1.83 -11.15
CA MET A 50 -13.22 0.62 -10.33
C MET A 50 -11.92 0.36 -9.57
N ILE A 51 -10.77 0.40 -10.26
CA ILE A 51 -9.45 0.22 -9.64
C ILE A 51 -9.20 1.29 -8.58
N THR A 52 -9.50 2.56 -8.87
CA THR A 52 -9.30 3.68 -7.93
C THR A 52 -10.10 3.49 -6.63
N VAL A 53 -11.37 3.07 -6.75
CA VAL A 53 -12.22 2.82 -5.59
C VAL A 53 -11.70 1.63 -4.80
N CYS A 54 -11.34 0.53 -5.46
CA CYS A 54 -10.83 -0.67 -4.80
C CYS A 54 -9.51 -0.37 -4.06
N ASN A 55 -8.57 0.33 -4.67
CA ASN A 55 -7.32 0.75 -4.03
C ASN A 55 -7.57 1.64 -2.81
N SER A 56 -8.48 2.61 -2.92
CA SER A 56 -8.75 3.52 -1.80
C SER A 56 -9.41 2.80 -0.63
N VAL A 57 -10.37 1.91 -0.91
CA VAL A 57 -11.07 1.12 0.10
C VAL A 57 -10.14 0.07 0.71
N SER A 58 -9.28 -0.58 -0.08
CA SER A 58 -8.32 -1.56 0.43
C SER A 58 -7.33 -0.92 1.41
N ILE A 59 -6.87 0.31 1.16
CA ILE A 59 -5.99 1.03 2.10
C ILE A 59 -6.68 1.21 3.46
N VAL A 60 -7.97 1.58 3.46
CA VAL A 60 -8.77 1.69 4.69
C VAL A 60 -8.91 0.34 5.37
N PHE A 61 -9.27 -0.72 4.65
CA PHE A 61 -9.40 -2.06 5.24
C PHE A 61 -8.07 -2.60 5.79
N LEU A 62 -6.97 -2.42 5.07
CA LEU A 62 -5.63 -2.86 5.50
C LEU A 62 -5.14 -2.11 6.76
N GLN A 63 -5.46 -0.83 6.88
CA GLN A 63 -5.17 -0.05 8.09
C GLN A 63 -5.87 -0.66 9.33
N PHE A 64 -7.12 -1.07 9.18
CA PHE A 64 -7.92 -1.63 10.27
C PHE A 64 -7.78 -3.16 10.39
N ASP A 65 -6.82 -3.77 9.69
CA ASP A 65 -6.57 -5.22 9.71
C ASP A 65 -7.77 -6.07 9.24
N LEU A 66 -8.61 -5.50 8.38
CA LEU A 66 -9.76 -6.17 7.76
C LEU A 66 -9.28 -6.92 6.51
N LEU A 67 -8.44 -7.93 6.72
CA LEU A 67 -7.70 -8.60 5.62
C LEU A 67 -8.62 -9.38 4.66
N HIS A 68 -9.75 -9.92 5.13
CA HIS A 68 -10.73 -10.59 4.29
C HIS A 68 -11.39 -9.61 3.32
N GLU A 69 -11.86 -8.47 3.84
CA GLU A 69 -12.48 -7.42 3.06
C GLU A 69 -11.48 -6.77 2.11
N ALA A 70 -10.23 -6.57 2.54
CA ALA A 70 -9.13 -6.10 1.70
C ALA A 70 -8.84 -7.07 0.55
N LEU A 71 -8.74 -8.38 0.82
CA LEU A 71 -8.55 -9.41 -0.20
C LEU A 71 -9.69 -9.36 -1.23
N TYR A 72 -10.94 -9.32 -0.77
CA TYR A 72 -12.12 -9.28 -1.64
C TYR A 72 -12.07 -8.11 -2.64
N VAL A 73 -11.80 -6.89 -2.15
CA VAL A 73 -11.76 -5.71 -3.02
C VAL A 73 -10.52 -5.72 -3.94
N LEU A 74 -9.39 -6.23 -3.47
CA LEU A 74 -8.17 -6.33 -4.27
C LEU A 74 -8.25 -7.39 -5.35
N GLN A 75 -8.93 -8.52 -5.12
CA GLN A 75 -9.21 -9.51 -6.17
C GLN A 75 -9.99 -8.89 -7.32
N LYS A 76 -11.04 -8.11 -7.01
CA LYS A 76 -11.78 -7.36 -8.04
C LYS A 76 -10.90 -6.33 -8.76
N ALA A 77 -10.00 -5.65 -8.05
CA ALA A 77 -9.07 -4.69 -8.66
C ALA A 77 -8.13 -5.37 -9.66
N VAL A 78 -7.53 -6.51 -9.32
CA VAL A 78 -6.62 -7.26 -10.20
C VAL A 78 -7.37 -7.88 -11.39
N GLN A 79 -8.56 -8.43 -11.16
CA GLN A 79 -9.44 -8.90 -12.24
C GLN A 79 -9.75 -7.76 -13.22
N THR A 80 -10.09 -6.58 -12.68
CA THR A 80 -10.36 -5.38 -13.48
C THR A 80 -9.12 -4.92 -14.24
N ASP A 81 -7.94 -4.89 -13.61
CA ASP A 81 -6.68 -4.53 -14.26
C ASP A 81 -6.30 -5.49 -15.39
N THR A 82 -6.51 -6.78 -15.17
CA THR A 82 -6.31 -7.83 -16.18
C THR A 82 -7.26 -7.62 -17.37
N CYS A 83 -8.54 -7.35 -17.11
CA CYS A 83 -9.50 -7.03 -18.18
C CYS A 83 -9.09 -5.74 -18.92
N MET A 84 -8.68 -4.70 -18.19
CA MET A 84 -8.22 -3.44 -18.76
C MET A 84 -6.99 -3.62 -19.66
N PHE A 85 -6.10 -4.57 -19.34
CA PHE A 85 -4.95 -4.88 -20.20
C PHE A 85 -5.35 -5.43 -21.58
N PHE A 86 -6.41 -6.25 -21.65
CA PHE A 86 -6.91 -6.86 -22.89
C PHE A 86 -7.88 -5.94 -23.64
N GLU A 87 -8.80 -5.30 -22.92
CA GLU A 87 -9.96 -4.58 -23.46
C GLU A 87 -9.79 -3.06 -23.48
N GLY A 88 -8.87 -2.52 -22.68
CA GLY A 88 -8.61 -1.11 -22.54
C GLY A 88 -7.82 -0.49 -23.71
N GLU A 89 -7.57 0.80 -23.58
CA GLU A 89 -6.75 1.57 -24.50
C GLU A 89 -5.26 1.37 -24.21
N PHE A 90 -4.40 1.69 -25.18
CA PHE A 90 -2.95 1.57 -25.00
C PHE A 90 -2.44 2.37 -23.79
N GLU A 91 -2.99 3.59 -23.59
CA GLU A 91 -2.67 4.46 -22.45
C GLU A 91 -3.07 3.88 -21.09
N ASP A 92 -3.99 2.91 -21.05
CA ASP A 92 -4.34 2.25 -19.79
C ASP A 92 -3.17 1.43 -19.26
N ARG A 93 -2.32 0.88 -20.13
CA ARG A 93 -1.17 0.06 -19.73
C ARG A 93 -0.17 0.86 -18.91
N THR A 94 0.00 2.14 -19.23
CA THR A 94 0.91 3.05 -18.54
C THR A 94 0.21 3.92 -17.51
N TRP A 95 -1.03 3.59 -17.12
CA TRP A 95 -1.76 4.39 -16.14
C TRP A 95 -1.10 4.31 -14.75
N GLN A 96 -0.67 5.47 -14.24
CA GLN A 96 0.12 5.64 -13.02
C GLN A 96 -0.44 5.02 -11.72
N SER A 97 -1.73 4.65 -11.68
CA SER A 97 -2.34 4.04 -10.49
C SER A 97 -2.36 2.51 -10.52
N ARG A 98 -1.95 1.87 -11.63
CA ARG A 98 -1.84 0.40 -11.70
C ARG A 98 -0.87 -0.19 -10.66
N PRO A 99 0.36 0.36 -10.47
CA PRO A 99 1.30 -0.18 -9.48
C PRO A 99 0.73 -0.24 -8.06
N LEU A 100 -0.20 0.66 -7.71
CA LEU A 100 -0.82 0.71 -6.38
C LEU A 100 -1.58 -0.57 -6.01
N ILE A 101 -2.21 -1.24 -7.00
CA ILE A 101 -2.92 -2.50 -6.77
C ILE A 101 -1.94 -3.53 -6.22
N TYR A 102 -0.81 -3.64 -6.89
CA TYR A 102 0.25 -4.59 -6.58
C TYR A 102 0.97 -4.25 -5.27
N CYS A 103 1.16 -2.97 -4.97
CA CYS A 103 1.65 -2.54 -3.65
C CYS A 103 0.68 -2.91 -2.51
N ASN A 104 -0.63 -2.69 -2.70
CA ASN A 104 -1.65 -3.07 -1.71
C ASN A 104 -1.72 -4.59 -1.50
N LEU A 105 -1.62 -5.38 -2.58
CA LEU A 105 -1.51 -6.85 -2.49
C LEU A 105 -0.23 -7.29 -1.81
N GLY A 106 0.91 -6.65 -2.12
CA GLY A 106 2.17 -6.89 -1.44
C GLY A 106 2.01 -6.69 0.07
N TYR A 107 1.41 -5.56 0.49
CA TYR A 107 1.13 -5.33 1.91
C TYR A 107 0.18 -6.37 2.51
N LEU A 108 -0.91 -6.73 1.83
CA LEU A 108 -1.83 -7.77 2.26
C LEU A 108 -1.10 -9.11 2.51
N LEU A 109 -0.23 -9.51 1.58
CA LEU A 109 0.55 -10.74 1.68
C LEU A 109 1.61 -10.69 2.79
N LEU A 110 2.24 -9.52 3.00
CA LEU A 110 3.09 -9.27 4.17
C LEU A 110 2.32 -9.52 5.48
N ARG A 111 1.07 -9.06 5.58
CA ARG A 111 0.23 -9.22 6.79
C ARG A 111 -0.09 -10.68 7.12
N VAL A 112 -0.25 -11.52 6.10
CA VAL A 112 -0.46 -12.97 6.30
C VAL A 112 0.83 -13.78 6.30
N LYS A 113 1.99 -13.10 6.36
CA LYS A 113 3.34 -13.68 6.36
C LYS A 113 3.66 -14.51 5.11
N ASP A 114 3.05 -14.18 3.98
CA ASP A 114 3.39 -14.75 2.67
C ASP A 114 4.43 -13.87 1.95
N TYR A 115 5.65 -13.83 2.49
CA TYR A 115 6.70 -12.94 2.02
C TYR A 115 7.10 -13.19 0.55
N THR A 116 7.10 -14.45 0.11
CA THR A 116 7.41 -14.81 -1.29
C THR A 116 6.36 -14.24 -2.24
N GLY A 117 5.07 -14.46 -1.95
CA GLY A 117 4.01 -13.88 -2.77
C GLY A 117 4.00 -12.36 -2.71
N SER A 118 4.30 -11.78 -1.55
CA SER A 118 4.44 -10.33 -1.38
C SER A 118 5.51 -9.75 -2.29
N LEU A 119 6.72 -10.33 -2.32
CA LEU A 119 7.81 -9.85 -3.18
C LEU A 119 7.47 -9.97 -4.66
N LYS A 120 6.79 -11.04 -5.09
CA LYS A 120 6.35 -11.20 -6.48
C LYS A 120 5.47 -10.03 -6.93
N PHE A 121 4.45 -9.68 -6.14
CA PHE A 121 3.62 -8.51 -6.47
C PHE A 121 4.41 -7.20 -6.41
N LEU A 122 5.35 -7.04 -5.48
CA LEU A 122 6.16 -5.83 -5.41
C LEU A 122 7.13 -5.70 -6.60
N TYR A 123 7.64 -6.79 -7.16
CA TYR A 123 8.42 -6.77 -8.39
C TYR A 123 7.58 -6.50 -9.63
N ASP A 124 6.33 -6.97 -9.67
CA ASP A 124 5.37 -6.57 -10.71
C ASP A 124 5.09 -5.06 -10.63
N ALA A 125 4.92 -4.51 -9.43
CA ALA A 125 4.74 -3.07 -9.21
C ALA A 125 5.97 -2.27 -9.67
N GLU A 126 7.18 -2.73 -9.34
CA GLU A 126 8.44 -2.12 -9.76
C GLU A 126 8.58 -2.11 -11.29
N SER A 127 8.27 -3.24 -11.93
CA SER A 127 8.32 -3.38 -13.39
C SER A 127 7.38 -2.38 -14.07
N LEU A 128 6.16 -2.24 -13.55
CA LEU A 128 5.21 -1.23 -14.04
C LEU A 128 5.71 0.20 -13.82
N LEU A 129 6.31 0.51 -12.66
CA LEU A 129 6.87 1.84 -12.41
C LEU A 129 7.98 2.19 -13.40
N ILE A 130 8.85 1.23 -13.72
CA ILE A 130 9.92 1.40 -14.71
C ILE A 130 9.31 1.61 -16.11
N GLU A 131 8.34 0.78 -16.50
CA GLU A 131 7.66 0.88 -17.79
C GLU A 131 6.97 2.24 -17.96
N ILE A 132 6.21 2.69 -16.97
CA ILE A 132 5.53 3.99 -16.99
C ILE A 132 6.55 5.11 -17.11
N LYS A 133 7.65 5.06 -16.35
CA LYS A 133 8.72 6.06 -16.41
C LYS A 133 9.38 6.11 -17.80
N GLN A 134 9.62 4.97 -18.43
CA GLN A 134 10.24 4.89 -19.76
C GLN A 134 9.32 5.36 -20.88
N MET A 135 8.02 5.08 -20.77
CA MET A 135 7.03 5.51 -21.76
C MET A 135 6.61 6.98 -21.58
N SER A 136 6.84 7.56 -20.40
CA SER A 136 6.65 8.98 -20.12
C SER A 136 7.82 9.81 -20.70
N ASN A 137 7.94 9.90 -22.03
CA ASN A 137 8.97 10.71 -22.70
C ASN A 137 8.41 12.08 -23.17
N VAL A 138 9.19 13.14 -22.88
CA VAL A 138 9.09 14.54 -23.35
C VAL A 138 7.83 15.32 -22.95
N GLY A 139 7.81 15.86 -21.71
CA GLY A 139 7.01 17.05 -21.37
C GLY A 139 5.97 16.89 -20.27
N GLN A 140 5.63 15.67 -19.85
CA GLN A 140 4.82 15.40 -18.67
C GLN A 140 5.54 14.40 -17.78
N GLU A 141 6.25 14.91 -16.77
CA GLU A 141 6.76 14.04 -15.70
C GLU A 141 5.55 13.40 -15.01
N ALA A 142 5.35 12.10 -15.21
CA ALA A 142 4.47 11.33 -14.37
C ALA A 142 4.98 11.47 -12.93
N ASN A 143 4.22 12.16 -12.07
CA ASN A 143 4.58 12.32 -10.66
C ASN A 143 4.38 10.97 -9.92
N LEU A 144 5.27 10.03 -10.20
CA LEU A 144 5.32 8.70 -9.60
C LEU A 144 6.05 8.68 -8.27
N GLY A 145 6.55 9.84 -7.81
CA GLY A 145 7.42 9.91 -6.64
C GLY A 145 6.78 9.39 -5.35
N ASP A 146 5.48 9.66 -5.14
CA ASP A 146 4.75 9.13 -3.98
C ASP A 146 4.56 7.60 -4.12
N MET A 147 4.36 7.10 -5.35
CA MET A 147 4.22 5.65 -5.62
C MET A 147 5.53 4.90 -5.42
N ALA A 148 6.63 5.45 -5.92
CA ALA A 148 7.98 4.92 -5.75
C ALA A 148 8.36 4.86 -4.26
N LEU A 149 8.08 5.92 -3.50
CA LEU A 149 8.28 5.94 -2.05
C LEU A 149 7.51 4.82 -1.35
N SER A 150 6.24 4.64 -1.73
CA SER A 150 5.35 3.66 -1.10
C SER A 150 5.72 2.21 -1.43
N HIS A 151 6.09 1.97 -2.69
CA HIS A 151 6.65 0.70 -3.15
C HIS A 151 7.94 0.36 -2.40
N ALA A 152 8.90 1.28 -2.40
CA ALA A 152 10.20 1.07 -1.76
C ALA A 152 10.05 0.82 -0.24
N ALA A 153 9.16 1.57 0.43
CA ALA A 153 8.87 1.39 1.86
C ALA A 153 8.29 0.00 2.19
N ILE A 154 7.37 -0.54 1.38
CA ILE A 154 6.85 -1.90 1.63
C ILE A 154 7.91 -2.94 1.28
N THR A 155 8.60 -2.82 0.16
CA THR A 155 9.62 -3.78 -0.25
C THR A 155 10.72 -3.89 0.81
N PHE A 156 11.13 -2.75 1.37
CA PHE A 156 11.99 -2.67 2.55
C PHE A 156 11.47 -3.53 3.72
N LEU A 157 10.21 -3.36 4.15
CA LEU A 157 9.62 -4.14 5.25
C LEU A 157 9.66 -5.64 5.00
N VAL A 158 9.30 -6.05 3.78
CA VAL A 158 9.24 -7.47 3.43
C VAL A 158 10.64 -8.07 3.48
N LEU A 159 11.64 -7.37 2.92
CA LEU A 159 13.03 -7.81 2.94
C LEU A 159 13.60 -7.88 4.37
N CYS A 160 13.29 -6.91 5.23
CA CYS A 160 13.63 -6.97 6.66
C CYS A 160 12.97 -8.17 7.36
N SER A 161 11.71 -8.46 7.04
CA SER A 161 10.97 -9.58 7.65
C SER A 161 11.55 -10.94 7.31
N ILE A 162 12.31 -11.03 6.21
CA ILE A 162 13.06 -12.23 5.80
C ILE A 162 14.58 -12.07 5.96
N GLN A 163 15.03 -11.08 6.73
CA GLN A 163 16.43 -10.84 7.09
C GLN A 163 17.38 -10.61 5.89
N ARG A 164 16.87 -10.12 4.76
CA ARG A 164 17.68 -9.75 3.58
C ARG A 164 18.12 -8.28 3.66
N TYR A 165 18.86 -7.93 4.71
CA TYR A 165 19.17 -6.53 5.06
C TYR A 165 19.93 -5.77 3.97
N GLU A 166 20.90 -6.38 3.30
CA GLU A 166 21.65 -5.74 2.19
C GLU A 166 20.74 -5.30 1.04
N GLN A 167 19.69 -6.07 0.74
CA GLN A 167 18.71 -5.69 -0.28
C GLN A 167 17.71 -4.69 0.26
N ALA A 168 17.32 -4.83 1.52
CA ALA A 168 16.44 -3.89 2.20
C ALA A 168 17.04 -2.48 2.21
N GLU A 169 18.35 -2.36 2.45
CA GLU A 169 19.09 -1.10 2.45
C GLU A 169 18.89 -0.31 1.15
N LYS A 170 18.98 -0.96 -0.02
CA LYS A 170 18.79 -0.33 -1.33
C LYS A 170 17.39 0.30 -1.48
N TYR A 171 16.36 -0.40 -1.01
CA TYR A 171 14.99 0.13 -1.03
C TYR A 171 14.79 1.25 0.01
N LEU A 172 15.46 1.16 1.16
CA LEU A 172 15.43 2.23 2.16
C LEU A 172 16.13 3.50 1.67
N GLU A 173 17.25 3.38 0.97
CA GLU A 173 17.95 4.49 0.33
C GLU A 173 17.05 5.17 -0.71
N SER A 174 16.43 4.38 -1.59
CA SER A 174 15.49 4.89 -2.58
C SER A 174 14.30 5.62 -1.92
N ALA A 175 13.70 5.04 -0.88
CA ALA A 175 12.61 5.67 -0.14
C ALA A 175 13.06 6.99 0.53
N THR A 176 14.27 7.00 1.10
CA THR A 176 14.85 8.18 1.75
C THR A 176 15.14 9.29 0.75
N GLU A 177 15.65 8.95 -0.44
CA GLU A 177 15.84 9.91 -1.53
C GLU A 177 14.52 10.57 -1.92
N GLN A 178 13.46 9.77 -2.12
CA GLN A 178 12.13 10.30 -2.44
C GLN A 178 11.59 11.21 -1.33
N LEU A 179 11.79 10.85 -0.05
CA LEU A 179 11.38 11.68 1.08
C LEU A 179 12.17 13.01 1.14
N ASN A 180 13.48 12.97 0.91
CA ASN A 180 14.32 14.16 0.94
C ASN A 180 13.92 15.18 -0.13
N LEU A 181 13.54 14.73 -1.33
CA LEU A 181 12.98 15.60 -2.37
C LEU A 181 11.70 16.30 -1.92
N ILE A 182 10.85 15.63 -1.14
CA ILE A 182 9.63 16.24 -0.57
C ILE A 182 9.99 17.28 0.48
N ILE A 183 10.88 16.95 1.41
CA ILE A 183 11.26 17.82 2.54
C ILE A 183 11.92 19.11 2.03
N ARG A 184 12.75 19.03 0.99
CA ARG A 184 13.41 20.19 0.37
C ARG A 184 12.47 21.07 -0.46
N GLY A 185 11.28 20.56 -0.79
CA GLY A 185 10.33 21.24 -1.68
C GLY A 185 10.63 21.05 -3.17
N ASP A 186 11.58 20.17 -3.52
CA ASP A 186 11.97 19.88 -4.90
C ASP A 186 10.88 19.05 -5.64
N ARG A 187 9.99 18.38 -4.88
CA ARG A 187 8.90 17.57 -5.42
C ARG A 187 7.58 17.82 -4.70
N GLN A 188 6.50 18.00 -5.46
CA GLN A 188 5.15 18.02 -4.90
C GLN A 188 4.70 16.62 -4.46
N SER A 189 4.17 16.53 -3.24
CA SER A 189 3.63 15.30 -2.66
C SER A 189 2.32 15.58 -1.95
N ARG A 190 1.49 14.55 -1.83
CA ARG A 190 0.28 14.58 -1.00
C ARG A 190 0.56 14.21 0.47
N ILE A 191 1.79 13.81 0.80
CA ILE A 191 2.23 13.58 2.17
C ILE A 191 2.32 14.93 2.89
N ASN A 192 1.60 15.06 4.00
CA ASN A 192 1.61 16.29 4.79
C ASN A 192 2.87 16.37 5.69
N ARG A 193 3.09 17.54 6.30
CA ARG A 193 4.26 17.77 7.17
C ARG A 193 4.42 16.71 8.26
N SER A 194 3.34 16.36 8.97
CA SER A 194 3.37 15.31 10.01
C SER A 194 3.73 13.94 9.45
N GLY A 195 3.29 13.62 8.22
CA GLY A 195 3.69 12.42 7.51
C GLY A 195 5.20 12.41 7.20
N CYS A 196 5.75 13.53 6.72
CA CYS A 196 7.18 13.65 6.50
C CYS A 196 7.98 13.43 7.80
N SER A 197 7.54 14.01 8.93
CA SER A 197 8.14 13.79 10.24
C SER A 197 8.09 12.32 10.65
N ASN A 198 6.95 11.65 10.40
CA ASN A 198 6.79 10.24 10.72
C ASN A 198 7.80 9.40 9.94
N LEU A 199 7.87 9.56 8.62
CA LEU A 199 8.79 8.82 7.76
C LEU A 199 10.25 9.13 8.07
N TYR A 200 10.58 10.39 8.34
CA TYR A 200 11.96 10.79 8.62
C TYR A 200 12.49 10.10 9.90
N CYS A 201 11.68 10.03 10.97
CA CYS A 201 12.02 9.24 12.16
C CYS A 201 12.14 7.73 11.85
N LEU A 202 11.19 7.16 11.12
CA LEU A 202 11.17 5.72 10.81
C LEU A 202 12.35 5.30 9.94
N PHE A 203 12.70 6.10 8.94
CA PHE A 203 13.84 5.86 8.06
C PHE A 203 15.16 6.11 8.77
N THR A 204 15.27 7.15 9.61
CA THR A 204 16.45 7.31 10.48
C THR A 204 16.65 6.06 11.33
N LEU A 205 15.61 5.62 12.04
CA LEU A 205 15.70 4.42 12.88
C LEU A 205 16.15 3.19 12.06
N ALA A 206 15.55 2.98 10.90
CA ALA A 206 15.87 1.85 10.03
C ALA A 206 17.31 1.91 9.50
N ILE A 207 17.78 3.08 9.06
CA ILE A 207 19.16 3.30 8.58
C ILE A 207 20.14 2.92 9.69
N GLU A 208 19.92 3.43 10.89
CA GLU A 208 20.80 3.15 12.03
C GLU A 208 20.81 1.66 12.39
N ILE A 209 19.66 1.00 12.40
CA ILE A 209 19.58 -0.44 12.68
C ILE A 209 20.31 -1.25 11.61
N ILE A 210 20.12 -0.94 10.33
CA ILE A 210 20.80 -1.65 9.23
C ILE A 210 22.32 -1.45 9.31
N GLN A 211 22.78 -0.23 9.62
CA GLN A 211 24.20 0.02 9.83
C GLN A 211 24.77 -0.82 10.99
N LEU A 212 24.01 -1.02 12.06
CA LEU A 212 24.42 -1.92 13.16
C LEU A 212 24.47 -3.39 12.72
N VAL A 213 23.54 -3.86 11.89
CA VAL A 213 23.60 -5.20 11.26
C VAL A 213 24.93 -5.37 10.50
N ASN A 214 25.37 -4.31 9.82
CA ASN A 214 26.59 -4.30 9.03
C ASN A 214 27.87 -3.99 9.85
N GLY A 215 27.83 -4.11 11.18
CA GLY A 215 28.99 -3.94 12.06
C GLY A 215 29.24 -2.49 12.53
N GLY A 216 28.23 -1.62 12.43
CA GLY A 216 28.31 -0.23 12.89
C GLY A 216 28.41 -0.06 14.41
N ASP A 217 28.76 1.15 14.83
CA ASP A 217 28.86 1.53 16.24
C ASP A 217 27.49 1.95 16.83
N LEU A 218 27.08 1.25 17.90
CA LEU A 218 25.86 1.52 18.64
C LEU A 218 25.86 2.91 19.28
N ALA A 219 27.00 3.39 19.79
CA ALA A 219 27.06 4.70 20.41
C ALA A 219 26.81 5.82 19.37
N ALA A 220 27.42 5.69 18.18
CA ALA A 220 27.16 6.58 17.05
C ALA A 220 25.69 6.54 16.60
N ALA A 221 25.09 5.34 16.47
CA ALA A 221 23.69 5.18 16.10
C ALA A 221 22.74 5.88 17.10
N LEU A 222 22.94 5.66 18.40
CA LEU A 222 22.15 6.31 19.45
C LEU A 222 22.32 7.83 19.44
N SER A 223 23.53 8.33 19.15
CA SER A 223 23.81 9.76 19.03
C SER A 223 23.03 10.41 17.88
N ARG A 224 23.01 9.77 16.71
CA ARG A 224 22.25 10.23 15.54
C ARG A 224 20.74 10.23 15.80
N CYS A 225 20.20 9.15 16.35
CA CYS A 225 18.79 9.07 16.76
C CYS A 225 18.41 10.17 17.77
N LYS A 226 19.28 10.46 18.76
CA LYS A 226 19.08 11.58 19.71
C LYS A 226 19.08 12.95 19.02
N SER A 227 19.94 13.15 18.03
CA SER A 227 19.97 14.39 17.24
C SER A 227 18.66 14.58 16.47
N THR A 228 18.19 13.53 15.80
CA THR A 228 16.91 13.52 15.07
C THR A 228 15.73 13.83 15.99
N LEU A 229 15.67 13.23 17.18
CA LEU A 229 14.65 13.56 18.19
C LEU A 229 14.67 15.03 18.61
N LYS A 230 15.85 15.66 18.72
CA LYS A 230 15.96 17.08 19.04
C LYS A 230 15.43 17.98 17.92
N GLN A 231 15.64 17.60 16.65
CA GLN A 231 15.17 18.36 15.49
C GLN A 231 13.65 18.32 15.32
N ILE A 232 13.01 17.19 15.70
CA ILE A 232 11.58 16.93 15.45
C ILE A 232 10.71 17.23 16.69
N LYS A 233 11.31 17.66 17.80
CA LYS A 233 10.65 17.80 19.12
C LYS A 233 9.36 18.64 19.13
N GLU A 234 9.18 19.54 18.18
CA GLU A 234 7.98 20.39 18.07
C GLU A 234 6.81 19.69 17.33
N GLU A 235 7.09 18.60 16.63
CA GLU A 235 6.12 17.87 15.81
C GLU A 235 5.63 16.63 16.56
N LYS A 236 4.34 16.60 16.90
CA LYS A 236 3.65 15.43 17.48
C LYS A 236 3.54 14.30 16.45
N SER A 237 4.67 13.69 16.10
CA SER A 237 4.78 12.50 15.26
C SER A 237 4.53 11.24 16.09
N ALA A 238 3.92 10.21 15.50
CA ALA A 238 3.70 8.94 16.20
C ALA A 238 5.00 8.12 16.29
N SER A 239 5.87 8.23 15.28
CA SER A 239 7.11 7.45 15.23
C SER A 239 8.24 7.97 16.14
N THR A 240 8.10 9.16 16.73
CA THR A 240 9.06 9.64 17.74
C THR A 240 9.08 8.72 18.96
N ALA A 241 7.94 8.14 19.34
CA ALA A 241 7.87 7.18 20.44
C ALA A 241 8.71 5.94 20.18
N LEU A 242 8.72 5.43 18.94
CA LEU A 242 9.54 4.29 18.53
C LEU A 242 11.04 4.63 18.57
N LEU A 243 11.40 5.81 18.05
CA LEU A 243 12.78 6.29 18.06
C LEU A 243 13.29 6.53 19.49
N GLU A 244 12.44 7.08 20.37
CA GLU A 244 12.72 7.21 21.80
C GLU A 244 12.88 5.85 22.49
N LYS A 245 12.05 4.87 22.15
CA LYS A 245 12.14 3.51 22.71
C LYS A 245 13.49 2.89 22.39
N PHE A 246 13.95 2.98 21.13
CA PHE A 246 15.28 2.53 20.74
C PHE A 246 16.38 3.26 21.52
N VAL A 247 16.33 4.60 21.55
CA VAL A 247 17.31 5.43 22.27
C VAL A 247 17.40 5.12 23.77
N LYS A 248 16.26 4.86 24.42
CA LYS A 248 16.19 4.49 25.85
C LYS A 248 16.69 3.08 26.10
N SER A 249 16.35 2.14 25.22
CA SER A 249 16.79 0.74 25.35
C SER A 249 18.30 0.60 25.16
N GLY A 250 18.89 1.38 24.25
CA GLY A 250 20.31 1.28 23.91
C GLY A 250 20.72 -0.12 23.45
N SER A 251 19.80 -0.88 22.84
CA SER A 251 20.04 -2.28 22.46
C SER A 251 19.75 -2.50 20.97
N TYR A 252 20.66 -3.22 20.31
CA TYR A 252 20.51 -3.65 18.93
C TYR A 252 19.27 -4.54 18.74
N ASP A 253 19.08 -5.54 19.62
CA ASP A 253 17.96 -6.49 19.53
C ASP A 253 16.62 -5.75 19.65
N GLU A 254 16.55 -4.75 20.52
CA GLU A 254 15.35 -3.93 20.65
C GLU A 254 15.11 -3.07 19.40
N GLY A 255 16.17 -2.59 18.76
CA GLY A 255 16.09 -1.93 17.45
C GLY A 255 15.42 -2.84 16.41
N ILE A 256 15.92 -4.06 16.26
CA ILE A 256 15.35 -5.06 15.33
C ILE A 256 13.89 -5.37 15.69
N ASN A 257 13.57 -5.55 16.98
CA ASN A 257 12.19 -5.78 17.44
C ASN A 257 11.26 -4.63 17.08
N ILE A 258 11.72 -3.37 17.22
CA ILE A 258 10.95 -2.19 16.82
C ILE A 258 10.75 -2.18 15.31
N LEU A 259 11.80 -2.42 14.52
CA LEU A 259 11.74 -2.42 13.06
C LEU A 259 10.75 -3.44 12.51
N LEU A 260 10.67 -4.61 13.14
CA LEU A 260 9.76 -5.70 12.77
C LEU A 260 8.38 -5.60 13.43
N SER A 261 8.15 -4.58 14.26
CA SER A 261 6.89 -4.42 14.99
C SER A 261 5.71 -4.02 14.11
N ASP A 262 4.51 -4.38 14.57
CA ASP A 262 3.26 -3.97 13.94
C ASP A 262 3.06 -2.45 13.97
N GLU A 263 3.59 -1.77 15.01
CA GLU A 263 3.52 -0.33 15.15
C GLU A 263 4.34 0.39 14.08
N TYR A 264 5.60 0.01 13.90
CA TYR A 264 6.47 0.54 12.84
C TYR A 264 5.82 0.36 11.46
N ARG A 265 5.37 -0.87 11.19
CA ARG A 265 4.71 -1.23 9.93
C ARG A 265 3.43 -0.44 9.70
N SER A 266 2.62 -0.22 10.74
CA SER A 266 1.34 0.50 10.63
C SER A 266 1.55 1.99 10.37
N ILE A 267 2.47 2.65 11.09
CA ILE A 267 2.77 4.07 10.88
C ILE A 267 3.31 4.28 9.46
N MET A 268 4.23 3.42 9.01
CA MET A 268 4.78 3.53 7.67
C MET A 268 3.73 3.34 6.58
N PHE A 269 2.90 2.30 6.69
CA PHE A 269 1.83 2.04 5.73
C PHE A 269 0.84 3.21 5.67
N ILE A 270 0.31 3.65 6.81
CA ILE A 270 -0.65 4.76 6.85
C ILE A 270 -0.04 6.02 6.20
N THR A 271 1.21 6.32 6.54
CA THR A 271 1.84 7.56 6.08
C THR A 271 2.14 7.55 4.58
N THR A 272 2.52 6.39 4.02
CA THR A 272 2.81 6.25 2.59
C THR A 272 1.56 5.99 1.73
N PHE A 273 0.53 5.32 2.26
CA PHE A 273 -0.64 4.90 1.45
C PHE A 273 -1.86 5.82 1.56
N PHE A 274 -2.08 6.49 2.68
CA PHE A 274 -3.21 7.43 2.82
C PHE A 274 -3.30 8.50 1.72
N PRO A 275 -2.18 9.07 1.22
CA PRO A 275 -2.22 10.04 0.13
C PRO A 275 -2.91 9.55 -1.16
N PHE A 276 -3.06 8.22 -1.33
CA PHE A 276 -3.75 7.63 -2.47
C PHE A 276 -5.26 7.41 -2.26
N ILE A 277 -5.79 7.65 -1.07
CA ILE A 277 -7.24 7.56 -0.83
C ILE A 277 -7.93 8.66 -1.64
N ALA A 278 -8.71 8.25 -2.65
CA ALA A 278 -9.36 9.17 -3.53
C ALA A 278 -10.43 10.00 -2.79
N PRO A 279 -10.67 11.27 -3.16
CA PRO A 279 -11.65 12.12 -2.49
C PRO A 279 -13.09 11.58 -2.49
N ARG A 280 -13.43 10.67 -3.42
CA ARG A 280 -14.77 10.07 -3.55
C ARG A 280 -14.91 8.72 -2.84
N THR A 281 -13.88 8.29 -2.11
CA THR A 281 -13.92 7.06 -1.32
C THR A 281 -15.03 7.14 -0.27
N PRO A 282 -15.92 6.13 -0.15
CA PRO A 282 -16.95 6.12 0.87
C PRO A 282 -16.34 6.22 2.27
N VAL A 283 -16.93 7.07 3.12
CA VAL A 283 -16.49 7.21 4.52
C VAL A 283 -17.20 6.16 5.36
N ILE A 284 -16.43 5.23 5.93
CA ILE A 284 -16.97 4.15 6.78
C ILE A 284 -17.10 4.66 8.21
N ASN A 285 -18.15 4.23 8.92
CA ASN A 285 -18.29 4.54 10.34
C ASN A 285 -17.12 3.97 11.15
N PHE A 286 -16.42 4.82 11.92
CA PHE A 286 -15.29 4.42 12.73
C PHE A 286 -15.65 3.35 13.77
N SER A 287 -16.81 3.46 14.44
CA SER A 287 -17.21 2.46 15.44
C SER A 287 -17.43 1.07 14.82
N GLU A 288 -17.84 1.03 13.56
CA GLU A 288 -17.98 -0.21 12.81
C GLU A 288 -16.61 -0.78 12.41
N LEU A 289 -15.68 0.06 11.95
CA LEU A 289 -14.31 -0.34 11.66
C LEU A 289 -13.61 -0.90 12.90
N SER A 290 -13.72 -0.23 14.06
CA SER A 290 -13.14 -0.71 15.32
C SER A 290 -13.72 -2.06 15.74
N ARG A 291 -15.06 -2.20 15.70
CA ARG A 291 -15.72 -3.48 16.02
C ARG A 291 -15.33 -4.60 15.05
N ALA A 292 -15.20 -4.30 13.75
CA ALA A 292 -14.77 -5.27 12.76
C ALA A 292 -13.30 -5.67 12.98
N GLN A 293 -12.44 -4.70 13.33
CA GLN A 293 -11.04 -4.96 13.66
C GLN A 293 -10.89 -5.87 14.87
N GLU A 294 -11.67 -5.64 15.93
CA GLU A 294 -11.69 -6.53 17.11
C GLU A 294 -12.07 -7.97 16.74
N LYS A 295 -13.07 -8.15 15.87
CA LYS A 295 -13.46 -9.47 15.35
C LYS A 295 -12.36 -10.10 14.48
N ALA A 296 -11.73 -9.32 13.62
CA ALA A 296 -10.64 -9.78 12.76
C ALA A 296 -9.41 -10.20 13.57
N ARG A 297 -9.11 -9.51 14.69
CA ARG A 297 -8.05 -9.91 15.61
C ARG A 297 -8.35 -11.21 16.34
N ALA A 298 -9.63 -11.48 16.64
CA ALA A 298 -10.05 -12.75 17.24
C ALA A 298 -9.93 -13.92 16.25
N ASN A 299 -10.13 -13.67 14.95
CA ASN A 299 -10.05 -14.66 13.88
C ASN A 299 -9.16 -14.14 12.73
N PRO A 300 -7.82 -14.12 12.91
CA PRO A 300 -6.93 -13.52 11.93
C PRO A 300 -6.86 -14.37 10.66
N LEU A 301 -6.95 -13.72 9.50
CA LEU A 301 -6.77 -14.39 8.22
C LEU A 301 -5.35 -14.95 8.10
N THR A 302 -5.24 -16.26 7.95
CA THR A 302 -3.95 -16.95 7.74
C THR A 302 -3.62 -17.11 6.27
N LYS A 303 -2.33 -17.36 5.98
CA LYS A 303 -1.85 -17.72 4.63
C LYS A 303 -2.65 -18.86 4.00
N ARG A 304 -3.02 -19.87 4.81
CA ARG A 304 -3.75 -21.07 4.35
C ARG A 304 -5.23 -20.79 4.10
N GLU A 305 -5.87 -20.02 4.97
CA GLU A 305 -7.27 -19.61 4.76
C GLU A 305 -7.39 -18.72 3.53
N MET A 306 -6.44 -17.81 3.31
CA MET A 306 -6.39 -16.99 2.10
C MET A 306 -6.36 -17.86 0.83
N ALA A 307 -5.47 -18.85 0.78
CA ALA A 307 -5.40 -19.79 -0.34
C ALA A 307 -6.74 -20.52 -0.57
N THR A 308 -7.43 -20.89 0.51
CA THR A 308 -8.73 -21.57 0.47
C THR A 308 -9.84 -20.66 -0.07
N ILE A 309 -9.84 -19.38 0.33
CA ILE A 309 -10.81 -18.38 -0.15
C ILE A 309 -10.64 -18.12 -1.65
N ILE A 310 -9.39 -18.01 -2.12
CA ILE A 310 -9.10 -17.74 -3.54
C ILE A 310 -9.46 -18.95 -4.41
N SER A 311 -9.15 -20.16 -3.93
CA SER A 311 -9.30 -21.40 -4.69
C SER A 311 -10.39 -22.29 -4.09
N ALA A 312 -11.65 -21.94 -4.34
CA ALA A 312 -12.80 -22.75 -3.92
C ALA A 312 -12.80 -24.19 -4.51
N THR A 313 -11.96 -24.47 -5.51
CA THR A 313 -12.05 -25.69 -6.34
C THR A 313 -10.76 -26.52 -6.47
N ALA A 314 -9.66 -26.24 -5.77
CA ALA A 314 -8.43 -27.02 -6.02
C ALA A 314 -7.66 -27.49 -4.78
N ARG A 315 -7.55 -28.82 -4.69
CA ARG A 315 -6.42 -29.51 -4.06
C ARG A 315 -5.14 -29.10 -4.79
N HIS A 316 -4.43 -28.08 -4.31
CA HIS A 316 -3.14 -27.69 -4.88
C HIS A 316 -2.08 -27.64 -3.78
N GLU A 317 -1.45 -28.78 -3.57
CA GLU A 317 -0.14 -28.84 -2.94
C GLU A 317 0.84 -28.05 -3.82
N GLY A 318 1.39 -26.95 -3.29
CA GLY A 318 2.55 -26.27 -3.89
C GLY A 318 2.32 -24.95 -4.63
N GLN A 319 1.09 -24.42 -4.75
CA GLN A 319 0.88 -23.08 -5.32
C GLN A 319 0.89 -22.00 -4.23
N ASP A 320 1.62 -20.89 -4.46
CA ASP A 320 1.60 -19.73 -3.56
C ASP A 320 0.40 -18.80 -3.84
N ASN A 321 0.07 -17.92 -2.88
CA ASN A 321 -1.12 -17.06 -3.01
C ASN A 321 -1.02 -16.09 -4.19
N TYR A 322 0.19 -15.68 -4.56
CA TYR A 322 0.41 -14.89 -5.77
C TYR A 322 -0.12 -15.61 -7.01
N ALA A 323 0.31 -16.87 -7.23
CA ALA A 323 -0.10 -17.65 -8.38
C ALA A 323 -1.62 -17.90 -8.38
N LEU A 324 -2.21 -18.14 -7.20
CA LEU A 324 -3.65 -18.33 -7.07
C LEU A 324 -4.44 -17.07 -7.46
N ILE A 325 -4.05 -15.90 -6.97
CA ILE A 325 -4.72 -14.62 -7.29
C ILE A 325 -4.61 -14.31 -8.78
N MET A 326 -3.41 -14.45 -9.37
CA MET A 326 -3.20 -14.18 -10.79
C MET A 326 -3.94 -15.18 -11.69
N LYS A 327 -3.98 -16.46 -11.32
CA LYS A 327 -4.74 -17.49 -12.04
C LYS A 327 -6.24 -17.19 -12.02
N ASP A 328 -6.78 -16.81 -10.87
CA ASP A 328 -8.19 -16.40 -10.75
C ASP A 328 -8.48 -15.15 -11.61
N ALA A 329 -7.61 -14.15 -11.58
CA ALA A 329 -7.77 -12.95 -12.40
C ALA A 329 -7.79 -13.25 -13.91
N LEU A 330 -6.85 -14.08 -14.38
CA LEU A 330 -6.78 -14.51 -15.78
C LEU A 330 -7.98 -15.38 -16.18
N ALA A 331 -8.45 -16.27 -15.31
CA ALA A 331 -9.62 -17.10 -15.57
C ALA A 331 -10.90 -16.26 -15.72
N ASN A 332 -11.05 -15.20 -14.93
CA ASN A 332 -12.19 -14.28 -15.03
C ASN A 332 -12.12 -13.37 -16.26
N ALA A 333 -10.91 -12.92 -16.65
CA ALA A 333 -10.73 -12.17 -17.89
C ALA A 333 -11.18 -13.00 -19.11
N LYS A 334 -10.79 -14.28 -19.18
CA LYS A 334 -11.20 -15.20 -20.26
C LYS A 334 -12.70 -15.45 -20.38
N LYS A 335 -13.48 -15.29 -19.30
CA LYS A 335 -14.94 -15.43 -19.34
C LYS A 335 -15.65 -14.20 -19.89
N THR A 336 -14.93 -13.09 -19.97
CA THR A 336 -15.46 -11.79 -20.36
C THR A 336 -15.19 -11.51 -21.86
N ILE A 337 -14.14 -12.11 -22.40
CA ILE A 337 -13.80 -12.19 -23.85
C ILE A 337 -14.66 -13.24 -24.53
#